data_AF-A0A4U5W6M3-F1
#
_entry.id   AF-A0A4U5W6M3-F1
#
_cell.length_a   1.000
_cell.length_b   1.000
_cell.length_c   1.000
_cell.angle_alpha   90.00
_cell.angle_beta   90.00
_cell.angle_gamma   90.00
#
_symmetry.space_group_name_H-M   'P 1'
#
loop_
_entity.id
_entity.type
_entity.pdbx_description
1 polymer ?
#
loop_
_entity_poly.entity_id
_entity_poly.type
_entity_poly.pdbx_seq_one_letter_code
_entity_poly.pdbx_strand_id
1 'polypeptide(L)' 'MVVVLLCVFIVMGLVQVVRPQLLWKANRPLQRPFVKNYDATEPTKAGYTVARVGGVIFLCAATWMLVRHLT' A
#
# COMPACT_ATOMS: atom_id res chain seq x y z
N MET A 1 17.08 8.79 -8.60
CA MET A 1 16.08 8.97 -7.51
C MET A 1 14.71 8.40 -7.88
N VAL A 2 14.16 8.71 -9.06
CA VAL A 2 12.85 8.20 -9.52
C VAL A 2 12.77 6.66 -9.51
N VAL A 3 13.77 5.97 -10.07
CA VAL A 3 13.84 4.49 -10.06
C VAL A 3 13.72 3.92 -8.65
N VAL A 4 14.46 4.47 -7.68
CA VAL A 4 14.44 4.01 -6.28
C VAL A 4 13.04 4.16 -5.67
N LEU A 5 12.39 5.31 -5.90
CA LEU A 5 11.03 5.54 -5.42
C LEU A 5 10.03 4.56 -6.04
N LEU A 6 10.14 4.29 -7.34
CA LEU A 6 9.28 3.33 -8.03
C LEU A 6 9.48 1.90 -7.50
N CYS A 7 10.72 1.49 -7.20
CA CYS A 7 10.98 0.20 -6.55
C CYS A 7 10.32 0.13 -5.16
N VAL A 8 10.41 1.20 -4.35
CA VAL A 8 9.72 1.25 -3.06
C VAL A 8 8.20 1.15 -3.22
N PHE A 9 7.63 1.84 -4.22
CA PHE A 9 6.20 1.76 -4.52
C PHE A 9 5.79 0.36 -4.97
N ILE A 10 6.60 -0.32 -5.78
CA ILE A 10 6.33 -1.71 -6.18
C ILE A 10 6.31 -2.63 -4.96
N VAL A 11 7.26 -2.49 -4.03
CA VAL A 11 7.26 -3.27 -2.78
C VAL A 11 6.02 -2.96 -1.95
N MET A 12 5.67 -1.68 -1.77
CA MET A 12 4.45 -1.28 -1.05
C MET A 12 3.18 -1.85 -1.70
N GLY A 13 3.07 -1.77 -3.03
CA GLY A 13 1.97 -2.34 -3.80
C GLY A 13 1.88 -3.84 -3.64
N LEU A 14 3.00 -4.56 -3.68
CA LEU A 14 3.05 -6.00 -3.43
C LEU A 14 2.57 -6.36 -2.03
N VAL A 15 3.01 -5.63 -1.00
CA VAL A 15 2.53 -5.82 0.38
C VAL A 15 1.02 -5.56 0.45
N GLN A 16 0.51 -4.54 -0.24
CA GLN A 16 -0.92 -4.24 -0.29
C GLN A 16 -1.74 -5.36 -0.92
N VAL A 17 -1.21 -6.06 -1.92
CA VAL A 17 -1.86 -7.22 -2.56
C VAL A 17 -1.82 -8.46 -1.67
N VAL A 18 -0.66 -8.77 -1.09
CA VAL A 18 -0.45 -10.03 -0.37
C VAL A 18 -0.98 -9.96 1.07
N ARG A 19 -0.59 -8.91 1.81
CA ARG A 19 -0.83 -8.75 3.25
C ARG A 19 -1.11 -7.26 3.58
N PRO A 20 -2.24 -6.68 3.12
CA PRO A 20 -2.56 -5.26 3.34
C PRO A 20 -2.62 -4.86 4.83
N GLN A 21 -2.85 -5.83 5.72
CA GLN A 21 -2.84 -5.63 7.17
C GLN A 21 -1.49 -5.10 7.67
N LEU A 22 -0.37 -5.46 7.01
CA LEU A 22 0.96 -4.99 7.41
C LEU A 22 1.09 -3.48 7.22
N LEU A 23 0.56 -2.94 6.12
CA LEU A 23 0.56 -1.50 5.88
C LEU A 23 -0.32 -0.76 6.89
N TRP A 24 -1.47 -1.32 7.25
CA TRP A 24 -2.30 -0.77 8.31
C TRP A 24 -1.53 -0.77 9.65
N LYS A 25 -0.98 -1.91 10.08
CA LYS A 25 -0.20 -1.99 11.32
C LYS A 25 1.01 -1.05 11.35
N ALA A 26 1.70 -0.87 10.23
CA ALA A 26 2.82 0.06 10.11
C ALA A 26 2.39 1.53 10.28
N ASN A 27 1.15 1.88 9.91
CA ASN A 27 0.62 3.23 10.06
C ASN A 27 0.13 3.55 11.49
N ARG A 28 -0.02 2.53 12.34
CA ARG A 28 -0.48 2.66 13.73
C ARG A 28 0.26 3.73 14.54
N PRO A 29 1.62 3.74 14.63
CA PRO A 29 2.32 4.77 15.40
C PRO A 29 2.10 6.20 14.88
N LEU A 30 1.88 6.35 13.57
CA LEU A 30 1.67 7.65 12.94
C LEU A 30 0.24 8.18 13.16
N GLN A 31 -0.75 7.30 13.15
CA GLN A 31 -2.16 7.70 13.26
C GLN A 31 -2.70 7.72 14.69
N ARG A 32 -2.13 6.93 15.61
CA ARG A 32 -2.59 6.83 17.00
C ARG A 32 -2.68 8.18 17.75
N PRO A 33 -1.79 9.17 17.54
CA PRO A 33 -1.94 10.49 18.16
C PRO A 33 -3.18 11.27 17.69
N PHE A 34 -3.69 10.98 16.50
CA PHE A 34 -4.78 11.73 15.85
C PHE A 34 -6.12 10.99 15.87
N VAL A 35 -6.11 9.69 16.13
CA VAL A 35 -7.30 8.83 16.08
C VAL A 35 -7.59 8.26 17.46
N LYS A 36 -8.69 8.71 18.08
CA LYS A 36 -9.11 8.36 19.45
C LYS A 36 -9.22 6.84 19.68
N ASN A 37 -9.65 6.08 18.68
CA ASN A 37 -9.71 4.62 18.71
C ASN A 37 -9.21 4.03 17.38
N TYR A 38 -7.89 3.99 17.21
CA TYR A 38 -7.24 3.50 16.00
C TYR A 38 -7.62 2.06 15.67
N ASP A 39 -7.70 1.18 16.68
CA ASP A 39 -7.96 -0.24 16.41
C ASP A 39 -9.41 -0.46 15.93
N ALA A 40 -10.34 0.45 16.24
CA ALA A 40 -11.70 0.44 15.67
C ALA A 40 -11.78 0.91 14.20
N THR A 41 -10.69 1.45 13.63
CA THR A 41 -10.62 1.82 12.21
C THR A 41 -9.96 0.75 11.35
N GLU A 42 -9.70 -0.45 11.89
CA GLU A 42 -9.22 -1.57 11.10
C GLU A 42 -10.22 -1.92 9.97
N PRO A 43 -9.77 -1.98 8.71
CA PRO A 43 -10.66 -2.36 7.61
C PRO A 43 -11.29 -3.74 7.82
N THR A 44 -12.56 -3.86 7.43
CA THR A 44 -13.25 -5.16 7.39
C THR A 44 -12.61 -6.09 6.34
N LYS A 45 -13.02 -7.36 6.32
CA LYS A 45 -12.60 -8.31 5.26
C LYS A 45 -12.84 -7.73 3.86
N ALA A 46 -14.01 -7.12 3.63
CA ALA A 46 -14.33 -6.47 2.37
C ALA A 46 -13.43 -5.26 2.10
N GLY A 47 -13.16 -4.43 3.12
CA GLY A 47 -12.21 -3.32 3.02
C GLY A 47 -10.80 -3.78 2.61
N TYR A 48 -10.31 -4.90 3.17
CA TYR A 48 -9.05 -5.50 2.74
C TYR A 48 -9.11 -6.10 1.34
N THR A 49 -10.26 -6.60 0.87
CA THR A 49 -10.41 -7.03 -0.52
C THR A 49 -10.29 -5.83 -1.47
N VAL A 50 -10.96 -4.72 -1.17
CA VAL A 50 -10.83 -3.47 -1.95
C VAL A 50 -9.38 -2.98 -1.94
N ALA A 51 -8.71 -3.03 -0.78
CA ALA A 51 -7.30 -2.66 -0.67
C ALA A 51 -6.41 -3.51 -1.60
N ARG A 52 -6.65 -4.82 -1.69
CA ARG A 52 -5.90 -5.70 -2.60
C ARG A 52 -6.15 -5.36 -4.06
N VAL A 53 -7.41 -5.14 -4.45
CA VAL A 53 -7.76 -4.74 -5.83
C VAL A 53 -7.07 -3.43 -6.20
N GLY A 54 -7.13 -2.42 -5.33
CA GLY A 54 -6.39 -1.17 -5.51
C GLY A 54 -4.88 -1.40 -5.57
N GLY A 55 -4.36 -2.31 -4.75
CA GLY A 55 -2.94 -2.71 -4.75
C GLY A 55 -2.50 -3.32 -6.09
N VAL A 56 -3.33 -4.15 -6.72
CA VAL A 56 -3.04 -4.73 -8.05
C VAL A 56 -2.96 -3.62 -9.09
N ILE A 57 -3.95 -2.72 -9.11
CA ILE A 57 -3.98 -1.58 -10.06
C ILE A 57 -2.75 -0.69 -9.87
N PHE A 58 -2.42 -0.36 -8.62
CA PHE A 58 -1.25 0.44 -8.27
C PHE A 58 0.06 -0.25 -8.68
N LEU A 59 0.19 -1.54 -8.44
CA LEU A 59 1.38 -2.33 -8.79
C LEU A 59 1.60 -2.37 -10.31
N CYS A 60 0.53 -2.57 -11.09
CA CYS A 60 0.57 -2.50 -12.55
C CYS A 60 1.04 -1.12 -13.03
N ALA A 61 0.47 -0.04 -12.47
CA ALA A 61 0.84 1.33 -12.83
C ALA A 61 2.30 1.65 -12.48
N ALA A 62 2.76 1.32 -11.26
CA ALA A 62 4.12 1.57 -10.82
C ALA A 62 5.15 0.77 -11.66
N THR A 63 4.83 -0.48 -11.99
CA THR A 63 5.68 -1.31 -12.86
C THR A 63 5.74 -0.74 -14.27
N TRP A 64 4.61 -0.32 -14.83
CA TRP A 64 4.58 0.32 -16.15
C TRP A 64 5.39 1.61 -16.20
N MET A 65 5.26 2.47 -15.17
CA MET A 65 6.07 3.69 -15.04
C MET A 65 7.57 3.38 -14.96
N LEU A 66 7.95 2.33 -14.22
CA LEU A 66 9.36 1.92 -14.12
C LEU A 66 9.90 1.48 -15.47
N VAL A 67 9.18 0.62 -16.20
CA VAL A 67 9.57 0.17 -17.54
C VAL A 67 9.73 1.37 -18.48
N ARG A 68 8.74 2.26 -18.53
CA ARG A 68 8.77 3.47 -19.37
C ARG A 68 9.87 4.46 -19.03
N HIS A 69 10.39 4.44 -17.81
CA HIS A 69 11.50 5.30 -17.41
C HIS A 69 12.87 4.68 -17.76
N LEU A 70 12.92 3.37 -17.99
CA LEU A 70 14.13 2.62 -18.35
C LEU A 70 14.29 2.40 -19.87
N THR A 71 13.19 2.51 -20.63
CA THR A 71 13.14 2.39 -22.09
C THR A 71 12.98 3.74 -22.75
#